data_AF-M2S6D6-F1
#
_entry.id   AF-M2S6D6-F1
#
_cell.length_a   1.000
_cell.length_b   1.000
_cell.length_c   1.000
_cell.angle_alpha   90.00
_cell.angle_beta   90.00
_cell.angle_gamma   90.00
#
_symmetry.space_group_name_H-M   'P 1'
#
loop_
_entity.id
_entity.type
_entity.pdbx_description
1 polymer ?
#
loop_
_entity_poly.entity_id
_entity_poly.type
_entity_poly.pdbx_seq_one_letter_code
_entity_poly.pdbx_strand_id
1 'polypeptide(L)'
;MSIDLATFSYVSIPTNKIIKEGFMVKRGHIVRNWLQRWFVLTNDILYYFDEQKLHLKGYIPLAFGTITRSPEMKKQPCFQLVSPLQNKTYFIQCGTEDECGLWMAAISVVLNKYIGEPETMDHVTHVTYNEGGFCGIPPEWENMFIALGITKEEIKSNEKEAMQVIQFTKKLEDQPLGPPPMPENETTITLKDIVQPGNPTELFDNWQQIGEGVSGVVFQCVDKKTKEERAVKKIKIEDDSINLQEIKIMQTLKHPNIVGFFGCFELDNYLYISMEFMDRNNLTAILEFFPSVAMNEPQIAYVARETNEALRYVHSFHRIHRDIKSDNILINHNGEVKLADFGVSVQLTKNKSKRNTIVGTPYWMAPEVIKGKDYDCLIDVWSLGIMCREMMEGYPPYMDDPPLRALFQISTKGVPPITTGSWSKELLDYVNGCLSVNPDQRPSTESSVKNPFFQKACTKIEFADFVSRVEQIALEQQN
;
A
#
# COMPACT_ATOMS: atom_id res chain seq x y z
N MET A 1 -18.65 -11.34 -10.62
CA MET A 1 -19.49 -12.21 -9.77
C MET A 1 -18.87 -12.08 -8.38
N SER A 2 -19.50 -11.32 -7.49
CA SER A 2 -18.95 -11.02 -6.15
C SER A 2 -18.90 -12.31 -5.33
N ILE A 3 -17.73 -12.64 -4.78
CA ILE A 3 -17.55 -13.79 -3.90
C ILE A 3 -17.53 -13.25 -2.47
N ASP A 4 -18.56 -13.57 -1.72
CA ASP A 4 -18.66 -13.27 -0.29
C ASP A 4 -17.65 -14.15 0.50
N LEU A 5 -16.62 -13.51 1.04
CA LEU A 5 -15.49 -14.19 1.70
C LEU A 5 -15.91 -14.94 2.99
N ALA A 6 -17.03 -14.57 3.61
CA ALA A 6 -17.56 -15.26 4.79
C ALA A 6 -18.24 -16.60 4.44
N THR A 7 -18.62 -16.80 3.17
CA THR A 7 -19.30 -18.01 2.68
C THR A 7 -18.51 -18.80 1.66
N PHE A 8 -17.30 -18.33 1.27
CA PHE A 8 -16.43 -19.04 0.32
C PHE A 8 -15.71 -20.22 0.98
N SER A 9 -16.34 -21.39 0.83
CA SER A 9 -15.82 -22.67 1.32
C SER A 9 -14.95 -23.37 0.26
N TYR A 10 -14.15 -24.35 0.67
CA TYR A 10 -13.39 -25.19 -0.26
C TYR A 10 -14.29 -25.80 -1.37
N VAL A 11 -15.53 -26.16 -1.03
CA VAL A 11 -16.53 -26.74 -1.94
C VAL A 11 -16.94 -25.76 -3.06
N SER A 12 -16.68 -24.46 -2.87
CA SER A 12 -16.98 -23.41 -3.84
C SER A 12 -15.95 -23.31 -4.98
N ILE A 13 -14.78 -23.99 -4.88
CA ILE A 13 -13.79 -24.05 -5.97
C ILE A 13 -14.18 -25.20 -6.92
N PRO A 14 -14.44 -24.93 -8.22
CA PRO A 14 -14.75 -25.99 -9.18
C PRO A 14 -13.61 -27.01 -9.26
N THR A 15 -13.91 -28.30 -9.07
CA THR A 15 -12.91 -29.37 -9.04
C THR A 15 -12.08 -29.46 -10.31
N ASN A 16 -12.65 -29.09 -11.47
CA ASN A 16 -11.96 -29.02 -12.75
C ASN A 16 -10.94 -27.87 -12.86
N LYS A 17 -10.88 -26.96 -11.87
CA LYS A 17 -9.88 -25.88 -11.78
C LYS A 17 -8.77 -26.15 -10.77
N ILE A 18 -8.87 -27.23 -9.99
CA ILE A 18 -7.88 -27.58 -8.97
C ILE A 18 -6.73 -28.34 -9.64
N ILE A 19 -5.52 -27.79 -9.53
CA ILE A 19 -4.28 -28.40 -10.03
C ILE A 19 -3.66 -29.29 -8.95
N LYS A 20 -3.67 -28.82 -7.70
CA LYS A 20 -3.11 -29.54 -6.55
C LYS A 20 -3.74 -29.04 -5.26
N GLU A 21 -3.90 -29.92 -4.28
CA GLU A 21 -4.38 -29.56 -2.95
C GLU A 21 -3.73 -30.42 -1.88
N GLY A 22 -3.73 -29.93 -0.63
CA GLY A 22 -3.14 -30.67 0.49
C GLY A 22 -2.82 -29.78 1.69
N PHE A 23 -2.43 -30.41 2.80
CA PHE A 23 -1.96 -29.69 3.98
C PHE A 23 -0.53 -29.19 3.79
N MET A 24 -0.31 -27.92 4.13
CA MET A 24 1.01 -27.33 4.33
C MET A 24 0.97 -26.41 5.53
N VAL A 25 2.14 -26.04 6.04
CA VAL A 25 2.25 -25.16 7.21
C VAL A 25 2.80 -23.81 6.74
N LYS A 26 2.08 -22.72 6.99
CA LYS A 26 2.50 -21.38 6.59
C LYS A 26 2.94 -20.56 7.79
N ARG A 27 3.91 -19.68 7.60
CA ARG A 27 4.29 -18.70 8.62
C ARG A 27 3.27 -17.56 8.69
N GLY A 28 2.83 -17.21 9.89
CA GLY A 28 2.01 -16.04 10.17
C GLY A 28 2.81 -14.74 9.93
N HIS A 29 2.10 -13.70 9.51
CA HIS A 29 2.70 -12.41 9.15
C HIS A 29 2.88 -11.49 10.36
N ILE A 30 1.88 -11.43 11.24
CA ILE A 30 1.85 -10.59 12.46
C ILE A 30 2.59 -11.31 13.59
N VAL A 31 2.20 -12.55 13.86
CA VAL A 31 2.92 -13.46 14.76
C VAL A 31 3.66 -14.45 13.88
N ARG A 32 5.00 -14.54 14.03
CA ARG A 32 5.87 -15.44 13.25
C ARG A 32 5.66 -16.94 13.60
N ASN A 33 4.45 -17.34 13.97
CA ASN A 33 4.05 -18.71 14.28
C ASN A 33 3.79 -19.51 12.99
N TRP A 34 3.84 -20.84 13.10
CA TRP A 34 3.60 -21.76 11.99
C TRP A 34 2.20 -22.35 12.13
N LEU A 35 1.38 -22.20 11.08
CA LEU A 35 -0.04 -22.53 11.11
C LEU A 35 -0.36 -23.51 9.98
N GLN A 36 -0.88 -24.68 10.32
CA GLN A 36 -1.33 -25.67 9.35
C GLN A 36 -2.58 -25.16 8.62
N ARG A 37 -2.58 -25.27 7.29
CA ARG A 37 -3.69 -24.82 6.43
C ARG A 37 -3.90 -25.82 5.31
N TRP A 38 -5.14 -25.90 4.83
CA TRP A 38 -5.47 -26.66 3.64
C TRP A 38 -5.28 -25.77 2.41
N PHE A 39 -4.30 -26.09 1.57
CA PHE A 39 -3.96 -25.33 0.38
C PHE A 39 -4.61 -25.91 -0.87
N VAL A 40 -5.02 -25.03 -1.78
CA VAL A 40 -5.62 -25.39 -3.07
C VAL A 40 -5.03 -24.50 -4.15
N LEU A 41 -4.28 -25.11 -5.06
CA LEU A 41 -3.66 -24.48 -6.21
C LEU A 41 -4.60 -24.52 -7.42
N THR A 42 -4.90 -23.35 -7.98
CA THR A 42 -5.61 -23.19 -9.25
C THR A 42 -4.66 -22.66 -10.34
N ASN A 43 -5.20 -22.30 -11.50
CA ASN A 43 -4.43 -21.80 -12.65
C ASN A 43 -3.78 -20.43 -12.44
N ASP A 44 -4.09 -19.74 -11.35
CA ASP A 44 -3.83 -18.32 -11.13
C ASP A 44 -3.60 -17.97 -9.65
N ILE A 45 -4.17 -18.76 -8.73
CA ILE A 45 -4.19 -18.46 -7.29
C ILE A 45 -3.87 -19.71 -6.48
N LEU A 46 -3.16 -19.52 -5.37
CA LEU A 46 -2.99 -20.51 -4.32
C LEU A 46 -3.83 -20.11 -3.09
N TYR A 47 -4.99 -20.73 -2.92
CA TYR A 47 -5.89 -20.51 -1.79
C TYR A 47 -5.42 -21.28 -0.56
N TYR A 48 -5.73 -20.77 0.63
CA TYR A 48 -5.57 -21.53 1.87
C TYR A 48 -6.75 -21.36 2.83
N PHE A 49 -7.22 -22.47 3.35
CA PHE A 49 -8.38 -22.59 4.24
C PHE A 49 -7.94 -22.99 5.64
N ASP A 50 -8.84 -22.88 6.61
CA ASP A 50 -8.66 -23.50 7.92
C ASP A 50 -8.50 -25.03 7.84
N GLU A 51 -8.15 -25.64 8.96
CA GLU A 51 -7.89 -27.10 9.03
C GLU A 51 -9.14 -27.93 8.71
N GLN A 52 -10.32 -27.37 8.95
CA GLN A 52 -11.62 -27.97 8.64
C GLN A 52 -12.02 -27.80 7.17
N LYS A 53 -11.26 -27.02 6.38
CA LYS A 53 -11.51 -26.69 4.96
C LYS A 53 -12.81 -25.91 4.73
N LEU A 54 -13.35 -25.30 5.80
CA LEU A 54 -14.65 -24.63 5.77
C LEU A 54 -14.52 -23.16 5.43
N HIS A 55 -13.51 -22.49 5.99
CA HIS A 55 -13.37 -21.03 5.85
C HIS A 55 -12.09 -20.67 5.12
N LEU A 56 -12.22 -19.86 4.07
CA LEU A 56 -11.07 -19.26 3.39
C LEU A 56 -10.33 -18.35 4.38
N LYS A 57 -9.03 -18.58 4.55
CA LYS A 57 -8.16 -17.76 5.43
C LYS A 57 -7.24 -16.83 4.64
N GLY A 58 -7.21 -16.98 3.33
CA GLY A 58 -6.55 -16.07 2.40
C GLY A 58 -6.12 -16.80 1.13
N TYR A 59 -5.45 -16.04 0.27
CA TYR A 59 -5.05 -16.51 -1.05
C TYR A 59 -3.78 -15.81 -1.49
N ILE A 60 -3.02 -16.46 -2.36
CA ILE A 60 -1.76 -15.97 -2.90
C ILE A 60 -1.89 -15.93 -4.42
N PRO A 61 -2.07 -14.75 -5.03
CA PRO A 61 -2.01 -14.58 -6.47
C PRO A 61 -0.63 -14.98 -6.98
N LEU A 62 -0.61 -15.81 -8.03
CA LEU A 62 0.61 -16.36 -8.60
C LEU A 62 1.10 -15.57 -9.82
N ALA A 63 0.29 -14.67 -10.38
CA ALA A 63 0.71 -13.82 -11.49
C ALA A 63 2.00 -13.05 -11.12
N PHE A 64 3.02 -13.21 -11.97
CA PHE A 64 4.37 -12.63 -11.82
C PHE A 64 5.11 -13.05 -10.54
N GLY A 65 4.58 -14.03 -9.81
CA GLY A 65 5.19 -14.54 -8.59
C GLY A 65 6.51 -15.24 -8.85
N THR A 66 7.34 -15.31 -7.82
CA THR A 66 8.53 -16.17 -7.84
C THR A 66 8.46 -17.17 -6.71
N ILE A 67 8.85 -18.40 -7.00
CA ILE A 67 8.99 -19.45 -6.00
C ILE A 67 10.46 -19.85 -5.92
N THR A 68 11.01 -19.82 -4.71
CA THR A 68 12.40 -20.19 -4.48
C THR A 68 12.52 -21.05 -3.25
N ARG A 69 13.55 -21.89 -3.24
CA ARG A 69 13.92 -22.67 -2.06
C ARG A 69 14.38 -21.69 -0.97
N SER A 70 13.82 -21.80 0.24
CA SER A 70 14.24 -20.92 1.34
C SER A 70 15.40 -21.55 2.11
N PRO A 71 16.59 -20.90 2.20
CA PRO A 71 17.72 -21.41 2.97
C PRO A 71 17.64 -21.09 4.47
N GLU A 72 16.67 -20.28 4.90
CA GLU A 72 16.59 -19.73 6.26
C GLU A 72 16.26 -20.77 7.35
N MET A 73 15.77 -21.96 6.99
CA MET A 73 15.25 -22.93 7.97
C MET A 73 15.85 -24.34 7.77
N LYS A 74 17.06 -24.57 8.31
CA LYS A 74 17.88 -25.79 8.12
C LYS A 74 17.29 -27.13 8.64
N LYS A 75 16.06 -27.17 9.18
CA LYS A 75 15.49 -28.37 9.84
C LYS A 75 14.21 -28.94 9.24
N GLN A 76 13.51 -28.23 8.36
CA GLN A 76 12.32 -28.75 7.65
C GLN A 76 12.26 -28.25 6.20
N PRO A 77 11.73 -29.06 5.26
CA PRO A 77 11.60 -28.67 3.86
C PRO A 77 10.70 -27.45 3.72
N CYS A 78 11.22 -26.38 3.14
CA CYS A 78 10.48 -25.13 2.99
C CYS A 78 10.82 -24.39 1.69
N PHE A 79 9.85 -23.61 1.24
CA PHE A 79 10.00 -22.69 0.12
C PHE A 79 9.40 -21.34 0.48
N GLN A 80 9.84 -20.32 -0.24
CA GLN A 80 9.25 -18.99 -0.21
C GLN A 80 8.57 -18.69 -1.53
N LEU A 81 7.40 -18.08 -1.44
CA LEU A 81 6.59 -17.65 -2.57
C LEU A 81 6.40 -16.13 -2.46
N VAL A 82 7.01 -15.39 -3.37
CA VAL A 82 6.85 -13.94 -3.48
C VAL A 82 5.66 -13.68 -4.38
N SER A 83 4.67 -12.95 -3.87
CA SER A 83 3.54 -12.46 -4.65
C SER A 83 3.67 -10.94 -4.81
N PRO A 84 4.14 -10.46 -5.98
CA PRO A 84 4.29 -9.03 -6.25
C PRO A 84 2.96 -8.27 -6.16
N LEU A 85 1.86 -8.90 -6.55
CA LEU A 85 0.52 -8.30 -6.50
C LEU A 85 0.07 -7.96 -5.08
N GLN A 86 0.57 -8.68 -4.07
CA GLN A 86 0.30 -8.42 -2.66
C GLN A 86 1.49 -7.76 -1.95
N ASN A 87 2.58 -7.48 -2.67
CA ASN A 87 3.86 -7.05 -2.13
C ASN A 87 4.30 -7.87 -0.90
N LYS A 88 4.15 -9.20 -0.97
CA LYS A 88 4.29 -10.08 0.19
C LYS A 88 5.06 -11.36 -0.14
N THR A 89 5.90 -11.77 0.81
CA THR A 89 6.60 -13.07 0.77
C THR A 89 5.95 -14.04 1.75
N TYR A 90 5.58 -15.21 1.23
CA TYR A 90 4.97 -16.30 1.98
C TYR A 90 6.00 -17.39 2.23
N PHE A 91 6.21 -17.76 3.49
CA PHE A 91 7.05 -18.90 3.87
C PHE A 91 6.19 -20.12 4.16
N ILE A 92 6.43 -21.21 3.44
CA ILE A 92 5.62 -22.44 3.50
C ILE A 92 6.54 -23.64 3.77
N GLN A 93 6.15 -24.45 4.75
CA GLN A 93 6.77 -25.70 5.15
C GLN A 93 5.92 -26.89 4.67
N CYS A 94 6.62 -27.93 4.22
CA CYS A 94 6.03 -29.19 3.78
C CYS A 94 6.47 -30.34 4.72
N GLY A 95 5.73 -31.44 4.73
CA GLY A 95 6.02 -32.59 5.60
C GLY A 95 7.30 -33.32 5.20
N THR A 96 7.58 -33.41 3.90
CA THR A 96 8.78 -34.07 3.35
C THR A 96 9.43 -33.26 2.22
N GLU A 97 10.69 -33.59 1.91
CA GLU A 97 11.43 -33.00 0.78
C GLU A 97 10.74 -33.28 -0.56
N ASP A 98 10.26 -34.49 -0.75
CA ASP A 98 9.55 -34.90 -1.97
C ASP A 98 8.24 -34.12 -2.13
N GLU A 99 7.47 -33.96 -1.05
CA GLU A 99 6.27 -33.12 -1.06
C GLU A 99 6.59 -31.66 -1.39
N CYS A 100 7.67 -31.11 -0.82
CA CYS A 100 8.13 -29.75 -1.09
C CYS A 100 8.47 -29.58 -2.58
N GLY A 101 9.22 -30.52 -3.15
CA GLY A 101 9.55 -30.55 -4.58
C GLY A 101 8.31 -30.63 -5.47
N LEU A 102 7.34 -31.47 -5.13
CA LEU A 102 6.09 -31.61 -5.89
C LEU A 102 5.22 -30.34 -5.84
N TRP A 103 5.13 -29.68 -4.68
CA TRP A 103 4.42 -28.41 -4.56
C TRP A 103 5.12 -27.30 -5.33
N MET A 104 6.44 -27.18 -5.19
CA MET A 104 7.23 -26.20 -5.93
C MET A 104 7.10 -26.38 -7.43
N ALA A 105 7.17 -27.62 -7.94
CA ALA A 105 7.01 -27.92 -9.36
C ALA A 105 5.61 -27.53 -9.87
N ALA A 106 4.56 -27.91 -9.15
CA ALA A 106 3.19 -27.57 -9.53
C ALA A 106 2.95 -26.06 -9.56
N ILE A 107 3.45 -25.33 -8.56
CA ILE A 107 3.36 -23.87 -8.52
C ILE A 107 4.21 -23.25 -9.63
N SER A 108 5.42 -23.75 -9.87
CA SER A 108 6.31 -23.25 -10.95
C SER A 108 5.67 -23.39 -12.33
N VAL A 109 4.95 -24.47 -12.61
CA VAL A 109 4.21 -24.62 -13.88
C VAL A 109 3.16 -23.51 -14.04
N VAL A 110 2.51 -23.10 -12.95
CA VAL A 110 1.55 -22.00 -12.96
C VAL A 110 2.27 -20.65 -13.12
N LEU A 111 3.36 -20.43 -12.39
CA LEU A 111 4.17 -19.21 -12.49
C LEU A 111 4.79 -19.03 -13.88
N ASN A 112 5.26 -20.11 -14.49
CA ASN A 112 5.88 -20.09 -15.83
C ASN A 112 4.87 -19.76 -16.94
N LYS A 113 3.56 -19.81 -16.70
CA LYS A 113 2.58 -19.23 -17.63
C LYS A 113 2.72 -17.71 -17.73
N TYR A 114 3.31 -17.08 -16.72
CA TYR A 114 3.54 -15.64 -16.61
C TYR A 114 5.00 -15.24 -16.85
N ILE A 115 5.91 -16.21 -16.92
CA ILE A 115 7.32 -16.03 -17.25
C ILE A 115 7.49 -16.62 -18.65
N GLY A 116 7.39 -15.79 -19.69
CA GLY A 116 7.44 -16.24 -21.08
C GLY A 116 8.70 -17.07 -21.39
N GLU A 117 8.55 -18.06 -22.28
CA GLU A 117 9.69 -18.70 -22.92
C GLU A 117 10.49 -17.64 -23.73
N PRO A 118 11.83 -17.74 -23.78
CA PRO A 118 12.63 -16.89 -24.65
C PRO A 118 12.51 -17.40 -26.08
N GLU A 119 11.43 -17.05 -26.78
CA GLU A 119 11.35 -17.24 -28.23
C GLU A 119 11.61 -15.93 -28.95
N THR A 120 12.77 -15.92 -29.60
CA THR A 120 13.13 -15.22 -30.84
C THR A 120 12.15 -14.17 -31.34
N MET A 121 12.64 -12.92 -31.40
CA MET A 121 12.03 -11.84 -32.18
C MET A 121 11.79 -12.30 -33.63
N ASP A 122 10.55 -12.63 -33.94
CA ASP A 122 9.96 -12.31 -35.22
C ASP A 122 8.99 -11.15 -35.02
N HIS A 123 9.39 -9.98 -35.51
CA HIS A 123 8.50 -8.83 -35.66
C HIS A 123 7.40 -9.16 -36.69
N VAL A 124 6.34 -9.85 -36.27
CA VAL A 124 5.10 -9.92 -37.04
C VAL A 124 4.19 -8.80 -36.56
N THR A 125 4.44 -7.64 -37.14
CA THR A 125 3.64 -6.43 -36.97
C THR A 125 2.29 -6.60 -37.67
N HIS A 126 1.28 -7.14 -37.00
CA HIS A 126 -0.11 -6.91 -37.41
C HIS A 126 -0.60 -5.59 -36.80
N VAL A 127 -0.19 -4.48 -37.42
CA VAL A 127 -0.76 -3.16 -37.16
C VAL A 127 -1.87 -2.93 -38.17
N THR A 128 -3.08 -2.66 -37.70
CA THR A 128 -4.14 -2.08 -38.53
C THR A 128 -3.83 -0.61 -38.82
N TYR A 129 -3.75 -0.27 -40.10
CA TYR A 129 -3.37 1.05 -40.61
C TYR A 129 -4.61 1.88 -40.95
N ASN A 130 -4.67 3.13 -40.49
CA ASN A 130 -5.54 4.17 -41.06
C ASN A 130 -4.69 5.42 -41.35
N GLU A 131 -5.19 6.32 -42.19
CA GLU A 131 -4.48 7.47 -42.82
C GLU A 131 -3.81 8.49 -41.88
N GLY A 132 -3.73 8.23 -40.56
CA GLY A 132 -3.07 9.05 -39.55
C GLY A 132 -2.08 8.34 -38.61
N GLY A 133 -1.79 7.03 -38.77
CA GLY A 133 -0.79 6.31 -37.97
C GLY A 133 -1.24 4.95 -37.39
N PHE A 134 -0.47 4.43 -36.43
CA PHE A 134 -0.73 3.14 -35.74
C PHE A 134 -2.05 3.20 -34.94
N CYS A 135 -2.96 2.24 -35.15
CA CYS A 135 -4.23 2.16 -34.41
C CYS A 135 -4.35 0.82 -33.65
N GLY A 136 -4.83 0.86 -32.41
CA GLY A 136 -5.12 -0.29 -31.56
C GLY A 136 -4.04 -0.63 -30.53
N ILE A 137 -4.45 -1.34 -29.47
CA ILE A 137 -3.58 -1.89 -28.44
C ILE A 137 -2.94 -3.18 -28.96
N PRO A 138 -1.63 -3.45 -28.72
CA PRO A 138 -1.00 -4.71 -29.10
C PRO A 138 -1.80 -5.93 -28.62
N PRO A 139 -1.89 -7.02 -29.41
CA PRO A 139 -2.70 -8.20 -29.04
C PRO A 139 -2.33 -8.80 -27.68
N GLU A 140 -1.05 -8.78 -27.31
CA GLU A 140 -0.56 -9.23 -25.99
C GLU A 140 -1.17 -8.43 -24.83
N TRP A 141 -1.28 -7.11 -25.01
CA TRP A 141 -1.81 -6.18 -24.03
C TRP A 141 -3.32 -6.27 -23.94
N GLU A 142 -3.99 -6.46 -25.07
CA GLU A 142 -5.42 -6.78 -25.13
C GLU A 142 -5.71 -8.09 -24.39
N ASN A 143 -4.94 -9.15 -24.65
CA ASN A 143 -5.06 -10.43 -23.98
C ASN A 143 -4.84 -10.33 -22.47
N MET A 144 -3.91 -9.49 -22.02
CA MET A 144 -3.68 -9.22 -20.59
C MET A 144 -4.92 -8.60 -19.92
N PHE A 145 -5.53 -7.58 -20.53
CA PHE A 145 -6.76 -6.99 -20.00
C PHE A 145 -7.94 -7.98 -20.00
N ILE A 146 -8.06 -8.81 -21.05
CA ILE A 146 -9.09 -9.86 -21.13
C ILE A 146 -8.89 -10.91 -20.02
N ALA A 147 -7.65 -11.33 -19.75
CA ALA A 147 -7.34 -12.27 -18.68
C ALA A 147 -7.73 -11.73 -17.30
N LEU A 148 -7.70 -10.40 -17.13
CA LEU A 148 -8.17 -9.70 -15.93
C LEU A 148 -9.68 -9.48 -15.91
N GLY A 149 -10.42 -9.94 -16.93
CA GLY A 149 -11.87 -9.84 -17.01
C GLY A 149 -12.39 -8.51 -17.57
N ILE A 150 -11.56 -7.74 -18.28
CA ILE A 150 -11.98 -6.54 -19.01
C ILE A 150 -12.34 -6.94 -20.44
N THR A 151 -13.51 -6.54 -20.91
CA THR A 151 -14.02 -6.96 -22.22
C THR A 151 -13.32 -6.24 -23.37
N LYS A 152 -13.28 -6.87 -24.56
CA LYS A 152 -12.76 -6.23 -25.79
C LYS A 152 -13.46 -4.91 -26.11
N GLU A 153 -14.76 -4.82 -25.82
CA GLU A 153 -15.56 -3.61 -26.01
C GLU A 153 -15.15 -2.48 -25.05
N GLU A 154 -14.86 -2.80 -23.78
CA GLU A 154 -14.34 -1.84 -22.80
C GLU A 154 -12.94 -1.36 -23.17
N ILE A 155 -12.07 -2.25 -23.66
CA ILE A 155 -10.73 -1.88 -24.14
C ILE A 155 -10.85 -0.94 -25.34
N LYS A 156 -11.70 -1.29 -26.32
CA LYS A 156 -11.90 -0.51 -27.55
C LYS A 156 -12.53 0.86 -27.30
N SER A 157 -13.42 0.96 -26.33
CA SER A 157 -14.02 2.24 -25.92
C SER A 157 -13.07 3.13 -25.12
N ASN A 158 -12.01 2.56 -24.53
CA ASN A 158 -11.05 3.25 -23.68
C ASN A 158 -9.60 2.95 -24.09
N GLU A 159 -9.31 2.92 -25.41
CA GLU A 159 -7.99 2.49 -25.92
C GLU A 159 -6.86 3.35 -25.37
N LYS A 160 -7.09 4.66 -25.27
CA LYS A 160 -6.10 5.61 -24.75
C LYS A 160 -5.79 5.33 -23.28
N GLU A 161 -6.80 5.14 -22.45
CA GLU A 161 -6.65 4.82 -21.03
C GLU A 161 -5.95 3.47 -20.84
N ALA A 162 -6.33 2.44 -21.60
CA ALA A 162 -5.68 1.14 -21.54
C ALA A 162 -4.18 1.23 -21.89
N MET A 163 -3.83 1.99 -22.94
CA MET A 163 -2.42 2.26 -23.28
C MET A 163 -1.69 3.01 -22.17
N GLN A 164 -2.32 4.04 -21.58
CA GLN A 164 -1.73 4.82 -20.49
C GLN A 164 -1.49 3.96 -19.24
N VAL A 165 -2.44 3.12 -18.88
CA VAL A 165 -2.34 2.22 -17.72
C VAL A 165 -1.23 1.18 -17.92
N ILE A 166 -1.08 0.59 -19.10
CA ILE A 166 0.03 -0.34 -19.37
C ILE A 166 1.37 0.36 -19.35
N GLN A 167 1.48 1.54 -19.99
CA GLN A 167 2.71 2.33 -19.93
C GLN A 167 3.04 2.71 -18.49
N PHE A 168 2.02 2.97 -17.67
CA PHE A 168 2.16 3.26 -16.25
C PHE A 168 2.68 2.04 -15.47
N THR A 169 2.10 0.85 -15.67
CA THR A 169 2.56 -0.36 -14.97
C THR A 169 3.95 -0.80 -15.40
N LYS A 170 4.28 -0.72 -16.70
CA LYS A 170 5.65 -0.98 -17.18
C LYS A 170 6.66 -0.02 -16.55
N LYS A 171 6.33 1.26 -16.42
CA LYS A 171 7.19 2.24 -15.73
C LYS A 171 7.31 2.01 -14.22
N LEU A 172 6.38 1.30 -13.59
CA LEU A 172 6.52 0.85 -12.20
C LEU A 172 7.50 -0.33 -12.11
N GLU A 173 7.45 -1.25 -13.08
CA GLU A 173 8.35 -2.42 -13.17
C GLU A 173 9.78 -2.02 -13.51
N ASP A 174 9.95 -1.09 -14.45
CA ASP A 174 11.26 -0.62 -14.94
C ASP A 174 11.93 0.41 -14.00
N GLN A 175 11.25 0.85 -12.93
CA GLN A 175 11.84 1.80 -11.99
C GLN A 175 12.89 1.09 -11.12
N PRO A 176 14.12 1.64 -11.01
CA PRO A 176 15.08 1.14 -10.04
C PRO A 176 14.47 1.24 -8.64
N LEU A 177 14.77 0.27 -7.76
CA LEU A 177 14.32 0.22 -6.36
C LEU A 177 14.79 1.42 -5.49
N GLY A 178 15.38 2.46 -6.11
CA GLY A 178 15.87 3.66 -5.48
C GLY A 178 14.92 4.86 -5.62
N PRO A 179 15.19 5.97 -4.91
CA PRO A 179 14.37 7.16 -4.96
C PRO A 179 14.32 7.77 -6.37
N PRO A 180 13.20 8.41 -6.78
CA PRO A 180 13.09 9.04 -8.08
C PRO A 180 14.18 10.12 -8.24
N PRO A 181 14.77 10.26 -9.45
CA PRO A 181 15.85 11.20 -9.68
C PRO A 181 15.41 12.64 -9.36
N MET A 182 16.28 13.36 -8.64
CA MET A 182 16.04 14.76 -8.31
C MET A 182 15.99 15.62 -9.59
N PRO A 183 15.21 16.72 -9.62
CA PRO A 183 15.31 17.71 -10.68
C PRO A 183 16.74 18.25 -10.78
N GLU A 184 17.20 18.53 -11.99
CA GLU A 184 18.57 19.00 -12.31
C GLU A 184 19.03 20.27 -11.55
N ASN A 185 18.12 20.97 -10.88
CA ASN A 185 18.38 22.23 -10.17
C ASN A 185 18.33 22.13 -8.63
N GLU A 186 18.22 20.94 -8.05
CA GLU A 186 18.27 20.75 -6.59
C GLU A 186 19.72 20.45 -6.12
N THR A 187 20.21 21.21 -5.14
CA THR A 187 21.49 20.97 -4.47
C THR A 187 21.58 19.52 -3.99
N THR A 188 22.66 18.81 -4.33
CA THR A 188 22.88 17.43 -3.87
C THR A 188 22.98 17.40 -2.35
N ILE A 189 21.98 16.81 -1.69
CA ILE A 189 21.98 16.62 -0.24
C ILE A 189 22.95 15.50 0.09
N THR A 190 23.82 15.73 1.07
CA THR A 190 24.77 14.73 1.55
C THR A 190 24.35 14.19 2.93
N LEU A 191 24.87 13.02 3.31
CA LEU A 191 24.67 12.46 4.65
C LEU A 191 25.05 13.46 5.76
N LYS A 192 26.11 14.25 5.55
CA LYS A 192 26.58 15.27 6.49
C LYS A 192 25.57 16.39 6.74
N ASP A 193 24.65 16.63 5.81
CA ASP A 193 23.62 17.67 5.93
C ASP A 193 22.40 17.21 6.75
N ILE A 194 22.36 15.93 7.11
CA ILE A 194 21.22 15.26 7.75
C ILE A 194 21.62 14.70 9.11
N VAL A 195 22.80 14.09 9.21
CA VAL A 195 23.24 13.38 10.41
C VAL A 195 23.67 14.36 11.51
N GLN A 196 23.20 14.13 12.73
CA GLN A 196 23.61 14.83 13.94
C GLN A 196 24.71 14.06 14.67
N PRO A 197 25.61 14.73 15.41
CA PRO A 197 26.59 14.05 16.23
C PRO A 197 25.91 13.28 17.36
N GLY A 198 26.29 12.04 17.57
CA GLY A 198 25.83 11.22 18.69
C GLY A 198 25.80 9.73 18.37
N ASN A 199 26.08 8.90 19.37
CA ASN A 199 26.00 7.45 19.25
C ASN A 199 24.58 6.98 19.64
N PRO A 200 23.76 6.44 18.72
CA PRO A 200 22.39 6.03 19.02
C PRO A 200 22.31 4.97 20.14
N THR A 201 23.28 4.05 20.26
CA THR A 201 23.27 3.05 21.35
C THR A 201 23.55 3.67 22.73
N GLU A 202 24.16 4.86 22.75
CA GLU A 202 24.38 5.63 23.96
C GLU A 202 23.22 6.60 24.24
N LEU A 203 22.50 7.06 23.22
CA LEU A 203 21.38 8.01 23.35
C LEU A 203 20.06 7.36 23.77
N PHE A 204 19.84 6.09 23.40
CA PHE A 204 18.58 5.39 23.64
C PHE A 204 18.77 4.09 24.45
N ASP A 205 17.79 3.79 25.31
CA ASP A 205 17.66 2.55 26.09
C ASP A 205 16.44 1.73 25.66
N ASN A 206 16.32 0.50 26.17
CA ASN A 206 15.12 -0.35 26.07
C ASN A 206 14.66 -0.63 24.63
N TRP A 207 15.60 -0.99 23.76
CA TRP A 207 15.33 -1.29 22.36
C TRP A 207 14.43 -2.52 22.19
N GLN A 208 13.23 -2.32 21.67
CA GLN A 208 12.30 -3.37 21.30
C GLN A 208 11.93 -3.24 19.82
N GLN A 209 12.17 -4.27 19.03
CA GLN A 209 11.79 -4.25 17.62
C GLN A 209 10.25 -4.29 17.50
N ILE A 210 9.68 -3.32 16.78
CA ILE A 210 8.22 -3.17 16.58
C ILE A 210 7.80 -3.31 15.11
N GLY A 211 8.74 -3.22 14.17
CA GLY A 211 8.46 -3.37 12.74
C GLY A 211 9.70 -3.70 11.91
N GLU A 212 9.50 -4.36 10.77
CA GLU A 212 10.54 -4.67 9.79
C GLU A 212 9.91 -4.62 8.40
N GLY A 213 10.49 -3.81 7.52
CA GLY A 213 10.02 -3.64 6.14
C GLY A 213 11.16 -3.35 5.18
N VAL A 214 10.84 -3.13 3.91
CA VAL A 214 11.81 -2.84 2.85
C VAL A 214 12.67 -1.61 3.16
N SER A 215 12.10 -0.63 3.87
CA SER A 215 12.78 0.60 4.24
C SER A 215 13.60 0.51 5.54
N GLY A 216 13.70 -0.67 6.17
CA GLY A 216 14.51 -0.92 7.36
C GLY A 216 13.74 -1.50 8.55
N VAL A 217 14.41 -1.54 9.70
CA VAL A 217 13.87 -2.09 10.96
C VAL A 217 13.50 -0.97 11.90
N VAL A 218 12.33 -1.02 12.53
CA VAL A 218 11.85 0.00 13.47
C VAL A 218 11.86 -0.55 14.90
N PHE A 219 12.42 0.22 15.82
CA PHE A 219 12.49 -0.09 17.25
C PHE A 219 11.75 0.94 18.09
N GLN A 220 10.98 0.51 19.08
CA GLN A 220 10.61 1.35 20.22
C GLN A 220 11.81 1.44 21.17
N CYS A 221 12.14 2.65 21.62
CA CYS A 221 13.22 2.92 22.55
C CYS A 221 12.84 4.06 23.51
N VAL A 222 13.64 4.29 24.55
CA VAL A 222 13.51 5.42 25.46
C VAL A 222 14.72 6.34 25.31
N ASP A 223 14.49 7.63 25.04
CA ASP A 223 15.55 8.63 25.04
C ASP A 223 16.12 8.80 26.44
N LYS A 224 17.43 8.59 26.62
CA LYS A 224 18.06 8.62 27.95
C LYS A 224 17.98 9.97 28.62
N LYS A 225 17.96 11.05 27.86
CA LYS A 225 17.97 12.43 28.34
C LYS A 225 16.56 12.91 28.67
N THR A 226 15.61 12.72 27.76
CA THR A 226 14.24 13.22 27.96
C THR A 226 13.35 12.24 28.71
N LYS A 227 13.73 10.96 28.76
CA LYS A 227 12.92 9.83 29.28
C LYS A 227 11.63 9.59 28.51
N GLU A 228 11.50 10.17 27.33
CA GLU A 228 10.35 9.95 26.45
C GLU A 228 10.57 8.75 25.53
N GLU A 229 9.48 8.09 25.17
CA GLU A 229 9.50 7.03 24.17
C GLU A 229 9.76 7.58 22.76
N ARG A 230 10.44 6.77 21.95
CA ARG A 230 10.84 7.08 20.57
C ARG A 230 10.67 5.86 19.67
N ALA A 231 10.27 6.09 18.44
CA ALA A 231 10.43 5.13 17.36
C ALA A 231 11.75 5.41 16.64
N VAL A 232 12.66 4.44 16.58
CA VAL A 232 13.94 4.56 15.89
C VAL A 232 13.96 3.63 14.69
N LYS A 233 13.96 4.21 13.48
CA LYS A 233 14.09 3.47 12.22
C LYS A 233 15.57 3.30 11.88
N LYS A 234 16.03 2.06 11.86
CA LYS A 234 17.39 1.65 11.49
C LYS A 234 17.43 1.22 10.02
N ILE A 235 18.20 1.95 9.22
CA ILE A 235 18.35 1.75 7.77
C ILE A 235 19.81 1.47 7.47
N LYS A 236 20.10 0.47 6.65
CA LYS A 236 21.47 0.17 6.22
C LYS A 236 21.91 1.19 5.19
N ILE A 237 23.15 1.69 5.31
CA ILE A 237 23.74 2.59 4.32
C ILE A 237 24.28 1.73 3.17
N GLU A 238 23.56 1.71 2.06
CA GLU A 238 24.03 1.17 0.78
C GLU A 238 24.03 2.32 -0.24
N ASP A 239 25.14 2.49 -0.98
CA ASP A 239 25.50 3.74 -1.66
C ASP A 239 24.43 4.32 -2.61
N ASP A 240 23.52 3.50 -3.14
CA ASP A 240 22.49 3.91 -4.12
C ASP A 240 21.02 3.82 -3.62
N SER A 241 20.77 3.33 -2.40
CA SER A 241 19.40 3.02 -1.94
C SER A 241 18.79 4.00 -0.94
N ILE A 242 19.61 4.83 -0.29
CA ILE A 242 19.11 5.75 0.75
C ILE A 242 18.46 6.97 0.12
N ASN A 243 17.18 7.15 0.43
CA ASN A 243 16.47 8.38 0.11
C ASN A 243 16.78 9.49 1.13
N LEU A 244 17.91 10.18 0.96
CA LEU A 244 18.28 11.32 1.82
C LEU A 244 17.26 12.48 1.75
N GLN A 245 16.55 12.60 0.63
CA GLN A 245 15.51 13.61 0.45
C GLN A 245 14.33 13.40 1.41
N GLU A 246 13.91 12.15 1.65
CA GLU A 246 12.86 11.80 2.63
C GLU A 246 13.23 12.36 4.02
N ILE A 247 14.44 12.04 4.48
CA ILE A 247 14.91 12.44 5.82
C ILE A 247 14.99 13.97 5.91
N LYS A 248 15.46 14.63 4.84
CA LYS A 248 15.54 16.09 4.81
C LYS A 248 14.17 16.76 4.83
N ILE A 249 13.19 16.21 4.11
CA ILE A 249 11.81 16.69 4.16
C ILE A 249 11.29 16.57 5.59
N MET A 250 11.40 15.40 6.22
CA MET A 250 10.95 15.18 7.60
C MET A 250 11.58 16.14 8.60
N GLN A 251 12.89 16.40 8.49
CA GLN A 251 13.62 17.35 9.36
C GLN A 251 13.02 18.77 9.36
N THR A 252 12.42 19.18 8.25
CA THR A 252 11.88 20.53 8.08
C THR A 252 10.42 20.67 8.49
N LEU A 253 9.72 19.56 8.72
CA LEU A 253 8.28 19.56 9.03
C LEU A 253 8.05 19.51 10.55
N LYS A 254 7.29 20.48 11.08
CA LYS A 254 6.88 20.53 12.48
C LYS A 254 5.42 20.92 12.59
N HIS A 255 4.55 19.94 12.83
CA HIS A 255 3.11 20.12 12.89
C HIS A 255 2.48 19.09 13.85
N PRO A 256 1.43 19.43 14.63
CA PRO A 256 0.78 18.48 15.55
C PRO A 256 0.26 17.21 14.87
N ASN A 257 -0.16 17.29 13.60
CA ASN A 257 -0.65 16.16 12.81
C ASN A 257 0.39 15.50 11.89
N ILE A 258 1.68 15.75 12.10
CA ILE A 258 2.78 15.07 11.39
C ILE A 258 3.66 14.41 12.45
N VAL A 259 4.07 13.16 12.22
CA VAL A 259 4.96 12.44 13.13
C VAL A 259 6.23 13.25 13.39
N GLY A 260 6.51 13.53 14.66
CA GLY A 260 7.65 14.34 15.05
C GLY A 260 9.00 13.73 14.66
N PHE A 261 9.87 14.52 14.04
CA PHE A 261 11.28 14.16 13.81
C PHE A 261 12.15 14.70 14.95
N PHE A 262 12.94 13.83 15.59
CA PHE A 262 13.82 14.20 16.71
C PHE A 262 15.31 14.16 16.34
N GLY A 263 15.74 13.28 15.44
CA GLY A 263 17.14 13.22 15.04
C GLY A 263 17.44 12.14 14.01
N CYS A 264 18.60 12.26 13.36
CA CYS A 264 19.17 11.24 12.50
C CYS A 264 20.63 11.05 12.90
N PHE A 265 21.05 9.82 13.15
CA PHE A 265 22.38 9.47 13.63
C PHE A 265 22.99 8.39 12.75
N GLU A 266 24.30 8.38 12.62
CA GLU A 266 25.05 7.37 11.87
C GLU A 266 25.90 6.55 12.83
N LEU A 267 25.83 5.22 12.73
CA LEU A 267 26.69 4.29 13.46
C LEU A 267 26.85 2.99 12.66
N ASP A 268 28.09 2.51 12.54
CA ASP A 268 28.44 1.22 11.93
C ASP A 268 27.79 0.96 10.55
N ASN A 269 27.77 1.98 9.69
CA ASN A 269 27.15 1.93 8.36
C ASN A 269 25.61 1.75 8.38
N TYR A 270 24.96 2.25 9.43
CA TYR A 270 23.51 2.37 9.54
C TYR A 270 23.10 3.79 9.91
N LEU A 271 21.98 4.23 9.34
CA LEU A 271 21.25 5.42 9.78
C LEU A 271 20.21 5.02 10.82
N TYR A 272 20.09 5.85 11.85
CA TYR A 272 19.13 5.73 12.94
C TYR A 272 18.29 7.00 12.99
N ILE A 273 17.04 6.91 12.54
CA ILE A 273 16.11 8.04 12.48
C ILE A 273 15.21 7.96 13.71
N SER A 274 15.37 8.89 14.64
CA SER A 274 14.56 9.02 15.86
C SER A 274 13.32 9.86 15.58
N MET A 275 12.16 9.27 15.84
CA MET A 275 10.84 9.79 15.53
C MET A 275 9.92 9.67 16.75
N GLU A 276 8.82 10.40 16.71
CA GLU A 276 7.72 10.24 17.66
C GLU A 276 7.18 8.81 17.62
N PHE A 277 6.96 8.24 18.81
CA PHE A 277 6.38 6.92 18.96
C PHE A 277 4.85 7.02 18.99
N MET A 278 4.18 6.25 18.14
CA MET A 278 2.73 6.20 18.00
C MET A 278 2.26 4.80 18.41
N ASP A 279 1.75 4.67 19.63
CA ASP A 279 1.59 3.38 20.32
C ASP A 279 0.27 2.65 20.01
N ARG A 280 -0.50 3.11 19.02
CA ARG A 280 -1.72 2.45 18.53
C ARG A 280 -1.65 2.06 17.05
N ASN A 281 -0.43 1.88 16.55
CA ASN A 281 -0.15 1.46 15.17
C ASN A 281 -0.80 2.41 14.15
N ASN A 282 -1.04 1.93 12.93
CA ASN A 282 -1.66 2.69 11.86
C ASN A 282 -3.19 2.49 11.78
N LEU A 283 -3.85 3.34 11.00
CA LEU A 283 -5.29 3.28 10.78
C LEU A 283 -5.73 1.94 10.15
N THR A 284 -4.90 1.31 9.31
CA THR A 284 -5.19 -0.02 8.75
C THR A 284 -5.44 -1.04 9.85
N ALA A 285 -4.61 -1.04 10.90
CA ALA A 285 -4.76 -1.95 12.04
C ALA A 285 -6.11 -1.77 12.78
N ILE A 286 -6.68 -0.57 12.77
CA ILE A 286 -8.04 -0.32 13.29
C ILE A 286 -9.08 -0.92 12.34
N LEU A 287 -8.93 -0.68 11.03
CA LEU A 287 -9.88 -1.12 10.01
C LEU A 287 -9.90 -2.63 9.79
N GLU A 288 -8.85 -3.36 10.16
CA GLU A 288 -8.86 -4.84 10.20
C GLU A 288 -10.00 -5.40 11.09
N PHE A 289 -10.44 -4.64 12.10
CA PHE A 289 -11.55 -5.01 12.98
C PHE A 289 -12.90 -4.46 12.53
N PHE A 290 -13.01 -3.89 11.33
CA PHE A 290 -14.24 -3.30 10.81
C PHE A 290 -15.50 -4.18 10.97
N PRO A 291 -15.47 -5.51 10.74
CA PRO A 291 -16.65 -6.36 10.95
C PRO A 291 -17.12 -6.43 12.41
N SER A 292 -16.22 -6.20 13.38
CA SER A 292 -16.53 -6.19 14.81
C SER A 292 -16.80 -4.78 15.35
N VAL A 293 -16.14 -3.77 14.78
CA VAL A 293 -16.19 -2.39 15.25
C VAL A 293 -15.97 -1.42 14.09
N ALA A 294 -17.07 -1.08 13.40
CA ALA A 294 -17.04 -0.08 12.33
C ALA A 294 -16.93 1.35 12.89
N MET A 295 -16.22 2.21 12.18
CA MET A 295 -16.14 3.64 12.50
C MET A 295 -17.46 4.35 12.23
N ASN A 296 -17.85 5.27 13.10
CA ASN A 296 -18.98 6.15 12.88
C ASN A 296 -18.55 7.47 12.20
N GLU A 297 -19.51 8.20 11.66
CA GLU A 297 -19.24 9.43 10.91
C GLU A 297 -18.42 10.48 11.70
N PRO A 298 -18.69 10.77 12.99
CA PRO A 298 -17.83 11.64 13.79
C PRO A 298 -16.36 11.20 13.90
N GLN A 299 -16.09 9.89 13.99
CA GLN A 299 -14.72 9.35 14.02
C GLN A 299 -14.04 9.49 12.66
N ILE A 300 -14.75 9.21 11.57
CA ILE A 300 -14.25 9.40 10.20
C ILE A 300 -13.94 10.88 9.96
N ALA A 301 -14.84 11.78 10.38
CA ALA A 301 -14.65 13.22 10.28
C ALA A 301 -13.43 13.71 11.08
N TYR A 302 -13.18 13.13 12.26
CA TYR A 302 -12.01 13.43 13.07
C TYR A 302 -10.72 13.05 12.33
N VAL A 303 -10.58 11.78 11.90
CA VAL A 303 -9.38 11.31 11.19
C VAL A 303 -9.15 12.09 9.89
N ALA A 304 -10.20 12.32 9.10
CA ALA A 304 -10.11 13.08 7.86
C ALA A 304 -9.67 14.53 8.08
N ARG A 305 -10.19 15.19 9.13
CA ARG A 305 -9.82 16.56 9.49
C ARG A 305 -8.35 16.65 9.93
N GLU A 306 -7.92 15.79 10.85
CA GLU A 306 -6.53 15.78 11.33
C GLU A 306 -5.54 15.51 10.18
N THR A 307 -5.89 14.61 9.26
CA THR A 307 -5.10 14.33 8.04
C THR A 307 -5.09 15.53 7.09
N ASN A 308 -6.24 16.20 6.89
CA ASN A 308 -6.31 17.41 6.07
C ASN A 308 -5.45 18.55 6.64
N GLU A 309 -5.38 18.71 7.96
CA GLU A 309 -4.51 19.71 8.60
C GLU A 309 -3.03 19.42 8.36
N ALA A 310 -2.61 18.16 8.44
CA ALA A 310 -1.26 17.75 8.05
C ALA A 310 -0.96 18.09 6.58
N LEU A 311 -1.86 17.72 5.66
CA LEU A 311 -1.71 18.00 4.24
C LEU A 311 -1.71 19.50 3.94
N ARG A 312 -2.57 20.28 4.61
CA ARG A 312 -2.60 21.75 4.49
C ARG A 312 -1.26 22.37 4.82
N TYR A 313 -0.64 21.91 5.91
CA TYR A 313 0.71 22.33 6.28
C TYR A 313 1.74 21.93 5.21
N VAL A 314 1.76 20.67 4.76
CA VAL A 314 2.69 20.19 3.72
C VAL A 314 2.53 20.97 2.40
N HIS A 315 1.29 21.20 1.96
CA HIS A 315 0.96 21.92 0.74
C HIS A 315 1.35 23.40 0.82
N SER A 316 1.35 24.02 2.01
CA SER A 316 1.81 25.40 2.20
C SER A 316 3.30 25.57 1.86
N PHE A 317 4.10 24.52 2.04
CA PHE A 317 5.50 24.46 1.59
C PHE A 317 5.63 24.06 0.13
N HIS A 318 4.54 23.97 -0.64
CA HIS A 318 4.53 23.48 -2.02
C HIS A 318 5.09 22.07 -2.14
N ARG A 319 4.79 21.21 -1.16
CA ARG A 319 5.17 19.79 -1.18
C ARG A 319 3.96 18.92 -1.45
N ILE A 320 4.20 17.74 -2.01
CA ILE A 320 3.19 16.71 -2.23
C ILE A 320 3.64 15.45 -1.50
N HIS A 321 2.73 14.84 -0.73
CA HIS A 321 2.98 13.62 0.03
C HIS A 321 3.11 12.39 -0.89
N ARG A 322 2.13 12.17 -1.77
CA ARG A 322 2.04 11.13 -2.81
C ARG A 322 1.76 9.70 -2.35
N ASP A 323 1.67 9.43 -1.05
CA ASP A 323 1.27 8.12 -0.51
C ASP A 323 0.33 8.25 0.68
N ILE A 324 -0.79 8.97 0.50
CA ILE A 324 -1.85 9.04 1.51
C ILE A 324 -2.69 7.77 1.46
N LYS A 325 -2.69 7.02 2.58
CA LYS A 325 -3.41 5.76 2.79
C LYS A 325 -3.47 5.45 4.28
N SER A 326 -4.33 4.52 4.68
CA SER A 326 -4.47 4.12 6.08
C SER A 326 -3.17 3.62 6.73
N ASP A 327 -2.25 3.00 5.97
CA ASP A 327 -0.97 2.51 6.50
C ASP A 327 -0.07 3.63 7.04
N ASN A 328 -0.21 4.84 6.48
CA ASN A 328 0.63 6.00 6.77
C ASN A 328 -0.03 6.99 7.75
N ILE A 329 -1.19 6.64 8.29
CA ILE A 329 -1.86 7.40 9.36
C ILE A 329 -1.62 6.69 10.68
N LEU A 330 -0.77 7.24 11.53
CA LEU A 330 -0.43 6.67 12.83
C LEU A 330 -1.27 7.26 13.95
N ILE A 331 -1.55 6.44 14.96
CA ILE A 331 -2.44 6.77 16.08
C ILE A 331 -1.74 6.46 17.41
N ASN A 332 -2.04 7.23 18.45
CA ASN A 332 -1.58 6.95 19.82
C ASN A 332 -2.75 6.83 20.82
N HIS A 333 -2.46 6.39 22.04
CA HIS A 333 -3.44 6.18 23.11
C HIS A 333 -4.20 7.45 23.51
N ASN A 334 -3.65 8.62 23.21
CA ASN A 334 -4.28 9.91 23.47
C ASN A 334 -5.25 10.35 22.36
N GLY A 335 -5.47 9.50 21.34
CA GLY A 335 -6.33 9.80 20.19
C GLY A 335 -5.72 10.78 19.20
N GLU A 336 -4.40 10.96 19.21
CA GLU A 336 -3.72 11.80 18.23
C GLU A 336 -3.56 11.06 16.91
N VAL A 337 -3.86 11.74 15.80
CA VAL A 337 -3.79 11.21 14.44
C VAL A 337 -2.72 11.99 13.70
N LYS A 338 -1.70 11.27 13.21
CA LYS A 338 -0.53 11.89 12.58
C LYS A 338 -0.15 11.20 11.28
N LEU A 339 0.15 12.03 10.28
CA LEU A 339 0.68 11.59 9.00
C LEU A 339 2.15 11.20 9.16
N ALA A 340 2.49 10.03 8.63
CA ALA A 340 3.82 9.45 8.59
C ALA A 340 4.26 9.14 7.15
N ASP A 341 5.52 8.69 7.00
CA ASP A 341 6.13 8.19 5.77
C ASP A 341 6.16 9.16 4.57
N PHE A 342 7.21 9.97 4.53
CA PHE A 342 7.49 10.89 3.43
C PHE A 342 8.43 10.28 2.36
N GLY A 343 8.56 8.95 2.32
CA GLY A 343 9.53 8.21 1.50
C GLY A 343 9.39 8.41 -0.01
N VAL A 344 8.20 8.85 -0.45
CA VAL A 344 7.96 9.26 -1.83
C VAL A 344 7.53 10.72 -1.93
N SER A 345 7.71 11.57 -0.92
CA SER A 345 7.31 12.98 -1.01
C SER A 345 8.25 13.82 -1.89
N VAL A 346 7.73 14.91 -2.47
CA VAL A 346 8.54 15.84 -3.31
C VAL A 346 8.24 17.30 -3.05
N GLN A 347 9.23 18.13 -3.32
CA GLN A 347 9.12 19.58 -3.36
C GLN A 347 8.71 20.04 -4.78
N LEU A 348 7.68 20.87 -4.91
CA LEU A 348 7.40 21.61 -6.13
C LEU A 348 8.28 22.88 -6.16
N THR A 349 8.71 23.28 -7.35
CA THR A 349 9.56 24.47 -7.54
C THR A 349 8.79 25.54 -8.32
N LYS A 350 9.21 26.82 -8.20
CA LYS A 350 8.59 27.92 -8.96
C LYS A 350 8.69 27.72 -10.49
N ASN A 351 9.71 27.00 -10.96
CA ASN A 351 9.94 26.72 -12.37
C ASN A 351 9.22 25.44 -12.86
N LYS A 352 8.75 24.58 -11.94
CA LYS A 352 8.00 23.36 -12.23
C LYS A 352 6.97 23.11 -11.13
N SER A 353 5.78 23.68 -11.33
CA SER A 353 4.65 23.62 -10.39
C SER A 353 3.83 22.32 -10.49
N LYS A 354 4.13 21.45 -11.47
CA LYS A 354 3.50 20.14 -11.65
C LYS A 354 4.52 19.02 -11.86
N ARG A 355 4.13 17.79 -11.53
CA ARG A 355 4.99 16.58 -11.59
C ARG A 355 4.40 15.52 -12.52
N ASN A 356 5.28 14.65 -13.03
CA ASN A 356 4.95 13.56 -13.96
C ASN A 356 5.57 12.20 -13.55
N THR A 357 6.16 12.11 -12.36
CA THR A 357 6.79 10.88 -11.82
C THR A 357 5.75 9.92 -11.25
N ILE A 358 5.96 8.62 -11.41
CA ILE A 358 5.00 7.56 -11.04
C ILE A 358 5.40 6.95 -9.69
N VAL A 359 4.63 7.23 -8.64
CA VAL A 359 4.79 6.69 -7.28
C VAL A 359 3.41 6.57 -6.60
N GLY A 360 3.29 5.74 -5.56
CA GLY A 360 2.09 5.59 -4.74
C GLY A 360 1.50 4.18 -4.79
N THR A 361 0.51 3.93 -3.92
CA THR A 361 -0.14 2.63 -3.80
C THR A 361 -1.38 2.56 -4.73
N PRO A 362 -1.48 1.61 -5.69
CA PRO A 362 -2.41 1.65 -6.83
C PRO A 362 -3.86 2.06 -6.52
N TYR A 363 -4.44 1.53 -5.43
CA TYR A 363 -5.84 1.74 -5.08
C TYR A 363 -6.17 3.16 -4.58
N TRP A 364 -5.17 3.92 -4.13
CA TRP A 364 -5.32 5.30 -3.66
C TRP A 364 -4.90 6.34 -4.71
N MET A 365 -4.44 5.91 -5.88
CA MET A 365 -3.87 6.81 -6.89
C MET A 365 -4.94 7.60 -7.64
N ALA A 366 -4.67 8.89 -7.85
CA ALA A 366 -5.55 9.75 -8.63
C ALA A 366 -5.49 9.43 -10.13
N PRO A 367 -6.61 9.54 -10.88
CA PRO A 367 -6.66 9.18 -12.31
C PRO A 367 -5.62 9.89 -13.17
N GLU A 368 -5.30 11.15 -12.89
CA GLU A 368 -4.29 11.92 -13.62
C GLU A 368 -2.88 11.37 -13.43
N VAL A 369 -2.55 10.79 -12.27
CA VAL A 369 -1.26 10.13 -12.03
C VAL A 369 -1.17 8.85 -12.85
N ILE A 370 -2.25 8.04 -12.85
CA ILE A 370 -2.35 6.80 -13.63
C ILE A 370 -2.25 7.09 -15.13
N LYS A 371 -2.88 8.19 -15.58
CA LYS A 371 -2.85 8.64 -16.98
C LYS A 371 -1.52 9.29 -17.38
N GLY A 372 -0.54 9.38 -16.47
CA GLY A 372 0.76 10.00 -16.70
C GLY A 372 0.69 11.50 -17.02
N LYS A 373 -0.37 12.18 -16.57
CA LYS A 373 -0.54 13.62 -16.75
C LYS A 373 0.26 14.38 -15.68
N ASP A 374 0.53 15.65 -15.97
CA ASP A 374 1.06 16.57 -14.98
C ASP A 374 0.06 16.80 -13.84
N TYR A 375 0.52 16.62 -12.60
CA TYR A 375 -0.29 16.72 -11.39
C TYR A 375 0.31 17.67 -10.35
N ASP A 376 -0.53 18.13 -9.41
CA ASP A 376 -0.18 18.98 -8.28
C ASP A 376 -0.58 18.32 -6.94
N CYS A 377 -0.70 19.10 -5.87
CA CYS A 377 -1.04 18.58 -4.54
C CYS A 377 -2.49 18.05 -4.41
N LEU A 378 -3.37 18.26 -5.40
CA LEU A 378 -4.75 17.75 -5.35
C LEU A 378 -4.83 16.23 -5.52
N ILE A 379 -3.73 15.55 -5.85
CA ILE A 379 -3.65 14.09 -5.80
C ILE A 379 -3.74 13.58 -4.36
N ASP A 380 -3.19 14.31 -3.39
CA ASP A 380 -3.26 13.92 -1.98
C ASP A 380 -4.71 14.05 -1.46
N VAL A 381 -5.48 15.01 -2.01
CA VAL A 381 -6.91 15.17 -1.72
C VAL A 381 -7.72 13.99 -2.27
N TRP A 382 -7.41 13.51 -3.46
CA TRP A 382 -8.03 12.29 -4.00
C TRP A 382 -7.76 11.10 -3.08
N SER A 383 -6.49 10.89 -2.72
CA SER A 383 -6.08 9.78 -1.85
C SER A 383 -6.72 9.87 -0.46
N LEU A 384 -6.91 11.08 0.09
CA LEU A 384 -7.70 11.31 1.31
C LEU A 384 -9.17 10.91 1.12
N GLY A 385 -9.77 11.20 -0.04
CA GLY A 385 -11.12 10.74 -0.39
C GLY A 385 -11.23 9.21 -0.43
N ILE A 386 -10.20 8.52 -0.96
CA ILE A 386 -10.11 7.06 -0.95
C ILE A 386 -9.98 6.53 0.49
N MET A 387 -9.16 7.18 1.31
CA MET A 387 -9.01 6.80 2.73
C MET A 387 -10.32 7.01 3.53
N CYS A 388 -11.10 8.04 3.21
CA CYS A 388 -12.45 8.19 3.77
C CYS A 388 -13.37 7.03 3.34
N ARG A 389 -13.34 6.63 2.06
CA ARG A 389 -14.08 5.44 1.58
C ARG A 389 -13.65 4.17 2.30
N GLU A 390 -12.36 4.01 2.50
CA GLU A 390 -11.77 2.91 3.23
C GLU A 390 -12.27 2.85 4.68
N MET A 391 -12.38 3.98 5.40
CA MET A 391 -12.98 4.01 6.73
C MET A 391 -14.50 3.71 6.75
N MET A 392 -15.20 3.99 5.64
CA MET A 392 -16.65 3.74 5.50
C MET A 392 -16.96 2.28 5.18
N GLU A 393 -16.13 1.62 4.39
CA GLU A 393 -16.40 0.28 3.85
C GLU A 393 -15.45 -0.81 4.37
N GLY A 394 -14.40 -0.42 5.11
CA GLY A 394 -13.37 -1.29 5.68
C GLY A 394 -12.17 -1.53 4.76
N TYR A 395 -12.30 -1.22 3.47
CA TYR A 395 -11.26 -1.38 2.45
C TYR A 395 -11.41 -0.31 1.35
N PRO A 396 -10.33 0.09 0.67
CA PRO A 396 -10.43 1.02 -0.45
C PRO A 396 -11.15 0.38 -1.65
N PRO A 397 -11.70 1.18 -2.57
CA PRO A 397 -12.43 0.67 -3.73
C PRO A 397 -11.53 -0.20 -4.61
N TYR A 398 -12.13 -1.22 -5.22
CA TYR A 398 -11.47 -2.16 -6.14
C TYR A 398 -10.39 -3.05 -5.51
N MET A 399 -10.29 -3.16 -4.18
CA MET A 399 -9.29 -4.04 -3.53
C MET A 399 -9.38 -5.52 -3.93
N ASP A 400 -10.57 -5.99 -4.28
CA ASP A 400 -10.78 -7.37 -4.76
C ASP A 400 -10.26 -7.58 -6.20
N ASP A 401 -10.02 -6.49 -6.93
CA ASP A 401 -9.50 -6.54 -8.29
C ASP A 401 -7.95 -6.46 -8.28
N PRO A 402 -7.28 -7.18 -9.20
CA PRO A 402 -5.83 -7.05 -9.36
C PRO A 402 -5.42 -5.60 -9.67
N PRO A 403 -4.23 -5.14 -9.23
CA PRO A 403 -3.80 -3.74 -9.35
C PRO A 403 -3.97 -3.13 -10.75
N LEU A 404 -3.54 -3.83 -11.80
CA LEU A 404 -3.69 -3.37 -13.19
C LEU A 404 -5.15 -3.13 -13.59
N ARG A 405 -6.07 -3.98 -13.13
CA ARG A 405 -7.51 -3.83 -13.38
C ARG A 405 -8.10 -2.68 -12.58
N ALA A 406 -7.75 -2.54 -11.31
CA ALA A 406 -8.18 -1.43 -10.48
C ALA A 406 -7.72 -0.09 -11.07
N LEU A 407 -6.46 0.02 -11.49
CA LEU A 407 -5.91 1.21 -12.17
C LEU A 407 -6.71 1.55 -13.45
N PHE A 408 -7.03 0.52 -14.25
CA PHE A 408 -7.86 0.70 -15.44
C PHE A 408 -9.26 1.22 -15.09
N GLN A 409 -9.93 0.64 -14.10
CA GLN A 409 -11.26 1.07 -13.66
C GLN A 409 -11.24 2.49 -13.08
N ILE A 410 -10.25 2.83 -12.24
CA ILE A 410 -10.09 4.19 -11.68
C ILE A 410 -9.91 5.20 -12.82
N SER A 411 -9.10 4.87 -13.83
CA SER A 411 -8.82 5.77 -14.95
C SER A 411 -10.00 5.96 -15.92
N THR A 412 -10.92 5.00 -16.00
CA THR A 412 -12.03 4.98 -16.97
C THR A 412 -13.39 5.30 -16.36
N LYS A 413 -13.70 4.67 -15.22
CA LYS A 413 -15.00 4.73 -14.53
C LYS A 413 -14.96 5.56 -13.25
N GLY A 414 -13.78 5.89 -12.73
CA GLY A 414 -13.63 6.52 -11.43
C GLY A 414 -13.86 5.53 -10.29
N VAL A 415 -14.38 6.01 -9.16
CA VAL A 415 -14.68 5.18 -7.97
C VAL A 415 -16.14 4.71 -8.01
N PRO A 416 -16.47 3.46 -7.65
CA PRO A 416 -17.84 2.98 -7.71
C PRO A 416 -18.68 3.64 -6.60
N PRO A 417 -20.02 3.61 -6.68
CA PRO A 417 -20.88 4.11 -5.60
C PRO A 417 -20.60 3.39 -4.26
N ILE A 418 -20.93 4.06 -3.15
CA ILE A 418 -20.88 3.44 -1.81
C ILE A 418 -21.97 2.38 -1.73
N THR A 419 -21.63 1.22 -1.18
CA THR A 419 -22.54 0.06 -1.13
C THR A 419 -23.04 -0.29 0.26
N THR A 420 -22.43 0.27 1.30
CA THR A 420 -22.75 -0.03 2.70
C THR A 420 -23.10 1.22 3.50
N GLY A 421 -23.86 1.02 4.58
CA GLY A 421 -24.18 2.07 5.56
C GLY A 421 -25.18 3.12 5.09
N SER A 422 -25.65 3.92 6.05
CA SER A 422 -26.49 5.10 5.82
C SER A 422 -25.69 6.33 6.23
N TRP A 423 -25.06 6.98 5.25
CA TRP A 423 -24.16 8.11 5.48
C TRP A 423 -24.87 9.44 5.28
N SER A 424 -24.45 10.47 6.03
CA SER A 424 -25.02 11.79 5.85
C SER A 424 -24.66 12.41 4.50
N LYS A 425 -25.49 13.38 4.07
CA LYS A 425 -25.21 14.16 2.87
C LYS A 425 -23.87 14.90 2.99
N GLU A 426 -23.50 15.40 4.17
CA GLU A 426 -22.26 16.14 4.37
C GLU A 426 -21.02 15.27 4.15
N LEU A 427 -21.00 14.04 4.68
CA LEU A 427 -19.91 13.09 4.45
C LEU A 427 -19.83 12.71 2.97
N LEU A 428 -20.96 12.37 2.36
CA LEU A 428 -21.03 11.98 0.94
C LEU A 428 -20.58 13.11 0.02
N ASP A 429 -21.03 14.35 0.26
CA ASP A 429 -20.65 15.52 -0.54
C ASP A 429 -19.13 15.78 -0.43
N TYR A 430 -18.54 15.66 0.76
CA TYR A 430 -17.10 15.83 0.95
C TYR A 430 -16.29 14.75 0.22
N VAL A 431 -16.65 13.47 0.41
CA VAL A 431 -15.96 12.34 -0.23
C VAL A 431 -16.06 12.41 -1.75
N ASN A 432 -17.26 12.66 -2.28
CA ASN A 432 -17.47 12.80 -3.72
C ASN A 432 -16.72 14.02 -4.31
N GLY A 433 -16.63 15.12 -3.56
CA GLY A 433 -15.82 16.27 -3.94
C GLY A 433 -14.33 15.92 -4.05
N CYS A 434 -13.78 15.18 -3.08
CA CYS A 434 -12.40 14.72 -3.11
C CYS A 434 -12.15 13.74 -4.29
N LEU A 435 -13.12 12.89 -4.59
CA LEU A 435 -13.06 11.86 -5.63
C LEU A 435 -13.51 12.34 -7.03
N SER A 436 -13.50 13.66 -7.26
CA SER A 436 -13.76 14.19 -8.60
C SER A 436 -12.62 13.82 -9.55
N VAL A 437 -12.96 13.22 -10.70
CA VAL A 437 -11.99 12.83 -11.74
C VAL A 437 -11.30 14.07 -12.33
N ASN A 438 -11.98 15.21 -12.36
CA ASN A 438 -11.35 16.48 -12.71
C ASN A 438 -10.68 17.09 -11.45
N PRO A 439 -9.34 17.21 -11.40
CA PRO A 439 -8.64 17.73 -10.23
C PRO A 439 -9.11 19.15 -9.84
N ASP A 440 -9.42 20.00 -10.82
CA ASP A 440 -9.84 21.39 -10.57
C ASP A 440 -11.19 21.51 -9.83
N GLN A 441 -11.95 20.42 -9.75
CA GLN A 441 -13.21 20.34 -9.01
C GLN A 441 -13.04 19.80 -7.59
N ARG A 442 -11.83 19.35 -7.23
CA ARG A 442 -11.53 18.89 -5.86
C ARG A 442 -11.36 20.09 -4.95
N PRO A 443 -11.83 20.01 -3.69
CA PRO A 443 -11.55 21.06 -2.72
C PRO A 443 -10.05 21.10 -2.41
N SER A 444 -9.47 22.29 -2.29
CA SER A 444 -8.12 22.40 -1.73
C SER A 444 -8.14 22.11 -0.24
N THR A 445 -7.00 21.67 0.31
CA THR A 445 -6.85 21.42 1.76
C THR A 445 -7.17 22.65 2.62
N GLU A 446 -6.93 23.86 2.09
CA GLU A 446 -7.30 25.12 2.74
C GLU A 446 -8.82 25.35 2.77
N SER A 447 -9.51 25.04 1.66
CA SER A 447 -10.97 25.16 1.60
C SER A 447 -11.70 24.09 2.42
N SER A 448 -11.13 22.88 2.51
CA SER A 448 -11.69 21.73 3.23
C SER A 448 -11.87 21.98 4.72
N VAL A 449 -11.05 22.85 5.34
CA VAL A 449 -11.15 23.18 6.78
C VAL A 449 -12.54 23.69 7.18
N LYS A 450 -13.21 24.39 6.25
CA LYS A 450 -14.56 24.97 6.46
C LYS A 450 -15.69 24.02 6.08
N ASN A 451 -15.38 22.78 5.67
CA ASN A 451 -16.40 21.84 5.25
C ASN A 451 -17.31 21.43 6.43
N PRO A 452 -18.65 21.43 6.28
CA PRO A 452 -19.57 21.02 7.33
C PRO A 452 -19.30 19.62 7.91
N PHE A 453 -18.78 18.69 7.10
CA PHE A 453 -18.40 17.35 7.54
C PHE A 453 -17.36 17.39 8.67
N PHE A 454 -16.34 18.26 8.57
CA PHE A 454 -15.31 18.37 9.61
C PHE A 454 -15.81 18.96 10.93
N GLN A 455 -16.94 19.69 10.90
CA GLN A 455 -17.59 20.20 12.11
C GLN A 455 -18.31 19.09 12.89
N LYS A 456 -18.54 17.92 12.28
CA LYS A 456 -19.11 16.75 12.94
C LYS A 456 -18.07 15.85 13.61
N ALA A 457 -16.78 16.18 13.47
CA ALA A 457 -15.70 15.43 14.08
C ALA A 457 -15.88 15.30 15.59
N CYS A 458 -15.72 14.08 16.11
CA CYS A 458 -15.68 13.86 17.54
C CYS A 458 -14.47 14.57 18.18
N THR A 459 -14.47 14.67 19.50
CA THR A 459 -13.34 15.17 20.26
C THR A 459 -12.19 14.16 20.27
N LYS A 460 -10.97 14.64 20.55
CA LYS A 460 -9.79 13.78 20.70
C LYS A 460 -9.99 12.66 21.74
N ILE A 461 -10.67 12.97 22.85
CA ILE A 461 -10.95 12.03 23.93
C ILE A 461 -11.92 10.94 23.45
N GLU A 462 -13.01 11.31 22.77
CA GLU A 462 -13.96 10.34 22.22
C GLU A 462 -13.31 9.42 21.17
N PHE A 463 -12.35 9.93 20.40
CA PHE A 463 -11.58 9.11 19.47
C PHE A 463 -10.63 8.17 20.21
N ALA A 464 -9.95 8.62 21.27
CA ALA A 464 -9.11 7.77 22.12
C ALA A 464 -9.91 6.61 22.77
N ASP A 465 -11.13 6.90 23.23
CA ASP A 465 -12.05 5.90 23.78
C ASP A 465 -12.47 4.87 22.73
N PHE A 466 -12.66 5.32 21.48
CA PHE A 466 -12.91 4.41 20.36
C PHE A 466 -11.72 3.48 20.12
N VAL A 467 -10.51 4.03 19.99
CA VAL A 467 -9.28 3.25 19.76
C VAL A 467 -9.09 2.22 20.88
N SER A 468 -9.30 2.62 22.15
CA SER A 468 -9.20 1.72 23.30
C SER A 468 -10.21 0.56 23.24
N ARG A 469 -11.41 0.79 22.72
CA ARG A 469 -12.40 -0.29 22.50
C ARG A 469 -11.96 -1.26 21.40
N VAL A 470 -11.36 -0.76 20.32
CA VAL A 470 -10.81 -1.62 19.27
C VAL A 470 -9.72 -2.53 19.83
N GLU A 471 -8.84 -2.01 20.69
CA GLU A 471 -7.81 -2.82 21.36
C GLU A 471 -8.41 -3.90 22.27
N GLN A 472 -9.45 -3.58 23.04
CA GLN A 472 -10.13 -4.56 23.89
C GLN A 472 -10.71 -5.71 23.05
N ILE A 473 -11.40 -5.39 21.95
CA ILE A 473 -11.93 -6.38 21.01
C ILE A 473 -10.81 -7.22 20.41
N ALA A 474 -9.69 -6.60 20.04
CA ALA A 474 -8.53 -7.30 19.51
C ALA A 474 -7.93 -8.30 20.51
N LEU A 475 -7.90 -7.96 21.80
CA LEU A 475 -7.45 -8.85 22.88
C LEU A 475 -8.44 -9.99 23.16
N GLU A 476 -9.74 -9.71 23.10
CA GLU A 476 -10.79 -10.72 23.30
C GLU A 476 -10.77 -11.78 22.21
N GLN A 477 -10.53 -11.40 20.94
CA GLN A 477 -10.46 -12.34 19.81
C GLN A 477 -9.18 -13.21 19.80
N GLN A 478 -8.22 -12.94 20.69
CA GLN A 478 -7.00 -13.73 20.86
C GLN A 478 -7.12 -14.83 21.93
N ASN A 479 -8.15 -14.75 22.80
CA ASN A 479 -8.46 -15.75 23.83
C ASN A 479 -9.57 -16.69 23.36
#